data_AF-A0A961SMA9-F1
#
_entry.id   AF-A0A961SMA9-F1
#
_cell.length_a   1.000
_cell.length_b   1.000
_cell.length_c   1.000
_cell.angle_alpha   90.00
_cell.angle_beta   90.00
_cell.angle_gamma   90.00
#
_symmetry.space_group_name_H-M   'P 1'
#
loop_
_entity.id
_entity.type
_entity.pdbx_description
1 polymer ?
#
loop_
_entity_poly.entity_id
_entity_poly.type
_entity_poly.pdbx_seq_one_letter_code
_entity_poly.pdbx_strand_id
1 'polypeptide(L)'
;MKRKAVSDMSDEQLVERFIAICLEQEQALLYDDINLFNRLFALMRNVVNELKGRPGDQRHALLDLYDHPNLQVRIKAVKNSLALAPDEGRRVLQEIANVNNRPQVLEAGMSLRNLKAGIFKPT
;
A
#
# COMPACT_ATOMS: atom_id res chain seq x y z
N MET A 1 -22.36 11.45 9.11
CA MET A 1 -21.22 11.28 10.04
C MET A 1 -20.10 12.22 9.64
N LYS A 2 -19.53 13.01 10.57
CA LYS A 2 -18.33 13.81 10.28
C LYS A 2 -17.17 12.85 9.98
N ARG A 3 -16.43 13.12 8.91
CA ARG A 3 -15.24 12.36 8.55
C ARG A 3 -14.18 12.62 9.63
N LYS A 4 -13.82 11.59 10.40
CA LYS A 4 -12.78 11.66 11.43
C LYS A 4 -11.44 12.04 10.77
N ALA A 5 -10.69 12.94 11.38
CA ALA A 5 -9.35 13.26 10.89
C ALA A 5 -8.43 12.05 11.10
N VAL A 6 -7.43 11.88 10.21
CA VAL A 6 -6.49 10.75 10.32
C VAL A 6 -5.69 10.79 11.62
N SER A 7 -5.38 11.99 12.12
CA SER A 7 -4.71 12.22 13.41
C SER A 7 -5.46 11.63 14.60
N ASP A 8 -6.79 11.56 14.53
CA ASP A 8 -7.61 11.16 15.67
C ASP A 8 -7.88 9.65 15.66
N MET A 9 -7.53 8.94 14.57
CA MET A 9 -7.78 7.52 14.40
C MET A 9 -6.82 6.68 15.25
N SER A 10 -7.26 5.53 15.76
CA SER A 10 -6.34 4.53 16.31
C SER A 10 -5.53 3.87 15.17
N ASP A 11 -4.49 3.12 15.52
CA ASP A 11 -3.68 2.40 14.52
C ASP A 11 -4.55 1.40 13.74
N GLU A 12 -5.45 0.69 14.41
CA GLU A 12 -6.39 -0.24 13.78
C GLU A 12 -7.33 0.49 12.83
N GLN A 13 -7.86 1.66 13.23
CA GLN A 13 -8.73 2.47 12.37
C GLN A 13 -7.99 2.99 11.14
N LEU A 14 -6.69 3.30 11.26
CA LEU A 14 -5.85 3.69 10.14
C LEU A 14 -5.62 2.51 9.17
N VAL A 15 -5.39 1.30 9.70
CA VAL A 15 -5.26 0.07 8.89
C VAL A 15 -6.56 -0.24 8.15
N GLU A 16 -7.71 -0.21 8.84
CA GLU A 16 -9.02 -0.39 8.20
C GLU A 16 -9.27 0.65 7.12
N ARG A 17 -8.92 1.91 7.40
CA ARG A 17 -9.04 2.99 6.43
C ARG A 17 -8.13 2.78 5.22
N PHE A 18 -6.91 2.31 5.44
CA PHE A 18 -5.97 1.98 4.38
C PHE A 18 -6.52 0.88 3.47
N ILE A 19 -7.05 -0.21 4.05
CA ILE A 19 -7.67 -1.31 3.30
C ILE A 19 -8.83 -0.78 2.45
N ALA A 20 -9.77 -0.04 3.05
CA ALA A 20 -10.92 0.52 2.34
C ALA A 20 -10.50 1.38 1.13
N ILE A 21 -9.49 2.25 1.31
CA ILE A 21 -8.97 3.08 0.22
C ILE A 21 -8.35 2.21 -0.89
N CYS A 22 -7.59 1.17 -0.54
CA CYS A 22 -6.97 0.27 -1.52
C CYS A 22 -8.01 -0.52 -2.32
N LEU A 23 -9.10 -0.97 -1.67
CA LEU A 23 -10.21 -1.63 -2.37
C LEU A 23 -10.90 -0.67 -3.35
N GLU A 24 -11.14 0.58 -2.94
CA GLU A 24 -11.69 1.61 -3.84
C GLU A 24 -10.72 1.95 -4.99
N GLN A 25 -9.40 1.94 -4.75
CA GLN A 25 -8.41 2.13 -5.81
C GLN A 25 -8.45 1.01 -6.85
N GLU A 26 -8.65 -0.25 -6.43
CA GLU A 26 -8.80 -1.35 -7.38
C GLU A 26 -10.01 -1.12 -8.28
N GLN A 27 -11.15 -0.72 -7.70
CA GLN A 27 -12.35 -0.39 -8.48
C GLN A 27 -12.08 0.78 -9.45
N ALA A 28 -11.42 1.84 -8.98
CA ALA A 28 -11.05 2.97 -9.84
C ALA A 28 -10.19 2.53 -11.03
N LEU A 29 -9.23 1.61 -10.83
CA LEU A 29 -8.44 1.05 -11.94
C LEU A 29 -9.27 0.19 -12.90
N LEU A 30 -10.24 -0.58 -12.39
CA LEU A 30 -11.12 -1.41 -13.22
C LEU A 30 -12.04 -0.56 -14.12
N TYR A 31 -12.45 0.61 -13.65
CA TYR A 31 -13.30 1.55 -14.38
C TYR A 31 -12.53 2.66 -15.09
N ASP A 32 -11.20 2.60 -15.10
CA ASP A 32 -10.30 3.63 -15.67
C ASP A 32 -10.54 5.06 -15.12
N ASP A 33 -11.02 5.16 -13.86
CA ASP A 33 -11.22 6.42 -13.17
C ASP A 33 -9.92 6.89 -12.51
N ILE A 34 -9.01 7.39 -13.35
CA ILE A 34 -7.69 7.87 -12.93
C ILE A 34 -7.79 9.05 -11.96
N ASN A 35 -8.82 9.90 -12.09
CA ASN A 35 -9.03 11.04 -11.20
C ASN A 35 -9.37 10.59 -9.78
N LEU A 36 -10.29 9.64 -9.66
CA LEU A 36 -10.63 9.02 -8.39
C LEU A 36 -9.41 8.29 -7.81
N PHE A 37 -8.71 7.50 -8.62
CA PHE A 37 -7.50 6.80 -8.19
C PHE A 37 -6.47 7.76 -7.59
N ASN A 38 -6.17 8.87 -8.26
CA ASN A 38 -5.20 9.85 -7.79
C ASN A 38 -5.62 10.49 -6.45
N ARG A 39 -6.91 10.82 -6.31
CA ARG A 39 -7.46 11.34 -5.05
C ARG A 39 -7.35 10.31 -3.93
N LEU A 40 -7.68 9.05 -4.20
CA LEU A 40 -7.56 7.96 -3.24
C LEU A 40 -6.10 7.69 -2.87
N PHE A 41 -5.18 7.80 -3.82
CA PHE A 41 -3.75 7.65 -3.57
C PHE A 41 -3.23 8.72 -2.60
N ALA A 42 -3.64 9.98 -2.76
CA ALA A 42 -3.29 11.05 -1.81
C ALA A 42 -3.84 10.76 -0.40
N LEU A 43 -5.08 10.27 -0.29
CA LEU A 43 -5.67 9.88 0.99
C LEU A 43 -4.94 8.70 1.64
N MET A 44 -4.55 7.69 0.86
CA MET A 44 -3.74 6.57 1.32
C MET A 44 -2.39 7.05 1.87
N ARG A 45 -1.74 8.01 1.17
CA ARG A 45 -0.48 8.60 1.63
C ARG A 45 -0.62 9.33 2.96
N ASN A 46 -1.73 10.02 3.20
CA ASN A 46 -1.98 10.65 4.49
C ASN A 46 -2.06 9.62 5.63
N VAL A 47 -2.74 8.49 5.40
CA VAL A 47 -2.82 7.38 6.37
C VAL A 47 -1.44 6.79 6.65
N VAL A 48 -0.65 6.51 5.61
CA VAL A 48 0.70 5.95 5.76
C VAL A 48 1.64 6.92 6.48
N ASN A 49 1.56 8.21 6.17
CA ASN A 49 2.39 9.23 6.81
C ASN A 49 2.04 9.37 8.30
N GLU A 50 0.75 9.29 8.65
CA GLU A 50 0.30 9.27 10.04
C GLU A 50 0.86 8.06 10.78
N LEU A 51 0.72 6.84 10.23
CA LEU A 51 1.32 5.63 10.80
C LEU A 51 2.84 5.77 10.98
N LYS A 52 3.53 6.30 9.96
CA LYS A 52 4.98 6.53 10.02
C LYS A 52 5.40 7.53 11.10
N GLY A 53 4.59 8.57 11.31
CA GLY A 53 4.87 9.64 12.27
C GLY A 53 4.62 9.26 13.73
N ARG A 54 3.93 8.14 13.98
CA ARG A 54 3.67 7.66 15.33
C ARG A 54 4.90 7.04 15.98
N PRO A 55 5.00 7.06 17.33
CA PRO A 55 6.10 6.44 18.05
C PRO A 55 6.30 4.98 17.62
N GLY A 56 7.54 4.63 17.27
CA GLY A 56 7.89 3.28 16.84
C GLY A 56 7.59 2.94 15.38
N ASP A 57 7.14 3.90 14.57
CA ASP A 57 6.72 3.70 13.16
C ASP A 57 5.64 2.62 13.04
N GLN A 58 4.37 3.03 13.13
CA GLN A 58 3.24 2.10 13.12
C GLN A 58 2.93 1.51 11.73
N ARG A 59 3.76 1.74 10.71
CA ARG A 59 3.65 1.03 9.44
C ARG A 59 3.92 -0.48 9.59
N HIS A 60 4.44 -0.93 10.73
CA HIS A 60 4.52 -2.36 11.08
C HIS A 60 3.15 -3.05 10.97
N ALA A 61 2.05 -2.35 11.32
CA ALA A 61 0.69 -2.90 11.19
C ALA A 61 0.27 -3.19 9.74
N LEU A 62 0.98 -2.63 8.74
CA LEU A 62 0.74 -2.94 7.32
C LEU A 62 1.40 -4.26 6.89
N LEU A 63 2.31 -4.84 7.69
CA LEU A 63 2.95 -6.12 7.38
C LEU A 63 1.93 -7.26 7.39
N ASP A 64 0.95 -7.22 8.30
CA ASP A 64 -0.14 -8.20 8.38
C ASP A 64 -1.00 -8.25 7.10
N LEU A 65 -0.95 -7.21 6.27
CA LEU A 65 -1.69 -7.12 5.01
C LEU A 65 -0.95 -7.79 3.83
N TYR A 66 0.23 -8.36 4.06
CA TYR A 66 1.02 -9.02 3.02
C TYR A 66 0.35 -10.27 2.45
N ASP A 67 -0.54 -10.89 3.22
CA ASP A 67 -1.34 -12.05 2.82
C ASP A 67 -2.82 -11.72 2.57
N HIS A 68 -3.17 -10.43 2.48
CA HIS A 68 -4.54 -10.01 2.23
C HIS A 68 -5.04 -10.54 0.86
N PRO A 69 -6.30 -11.01 0.73
CA PRO A 69 -6.78 -11.63 -0.52
C PRO A 69 -6.81 -10.68 -1.73
N ASN A 70 -6.86 -9.37 -1.49
CA ASN A 70 -6.88 -8.35 -2.53
C ASN A 70 -5.47 -7.88 -2.93
N LEU A 71 -5.10 -8.00 -4.21
CA LEU A 71 -3.76 -7.65 -4.71
C LEU A 71 -3.43 -6.16 -4.59
N GLN A 72 -4.42 -5.26 -4.72
CA GLN A 72 -4.20 -3.83 -4.54
C GLN A 72 -3.84 -3.50 -3.09
N VAL A 73 -4.50 -4.17 -2.13
CA VAL A 73 -4.14 -4.04 -0.70
C VAL A 73 -2.72 -4.53 -0.46
N ARG A 74 -2.38 -5.74 -0.95
CA ARG A 74 -1.03 -6.32 -0.78
C ARG A 74 0.07 -5.41 -1.35
N ILE A 75 -0.08 -4.96 -2.60
CA ILE A 75 0.97 -4.17 -3.26
C ILE A 75 1.18 -2.81 -2.60
N LYS A 76 0.09 -2.15 -2.17
CA LYS A 76 0.20 -0.87 -1.48
C LYS A 76 0.75 -1.06 -0.07
N ALA A 77 0.38 -2.11 0.65
CA ALA A 77 0.93 -2.41 1.96
C ALA A 77 2.45 -2.57 1.86
N VAL A 78 2.91 -3.50 1.00
CA VAL A 78 4.33 -3.77 0.81
C VAL A 78 5.12 -2.53 0.43
N LYS A 79 4.67 -1.77 -0.57
CA LYS A 79 5.43 -0.59 -1.01
C LYS A 79 5.56 0.49 0.06
N ASN A 80 4.64 0.57 1.00
CA ASN A 80 4.68 1.58 2.06
C ASN A 80 5.38 1.08 3.34
N SER A 81 5.55 -0.23 3.54
CA SER A 81 6.26 -0.82 4.68
C SER A 81 7.56 -1.55 4.32
N LEU A 82 8.00 -1.51 3.05
CA LEU A 82 9.17 -2.26 2.57
C LEU A 82 10.48 -1.94 3.33
N ALA A 83 10.60 -0.74 3.91
CA ALA A 83 11.76 -0.37 4.72
C ALA A 83 11.84 -1.18 6.04
N LEU A 84 10.70 -1.63 6.56
CA LEU A 84 10.58 -2.34 7.83
C LEU A 84 10.81 -3.84 7.67
N ALA A 85 10.41 -4.41 6.52
CA ALA A 85 10.62 -5.82 6.21
C ALA A 85 11.10 -6.01 4.75
N PRO A 86 12.36 -5.66 4.42
CA PRO A 86 12.83 -5.65 3.04
C PRO A 86 12.78 -7.00 2.33
N ASP A 87 13.21 -8.06 3.01
CA ASP A 87 13.27 -9.40 2.42
C ASP A 87 11.89 -10.00 2.23
N GLU A 88 11.02 -9.87 3.23
CA GLU A 88 9.63 -10.31 3.13
C GLU A 88 8.86 -9.51 2.08
N GLY A 89 8.99 -8.18 2.06
CA GLY A 89 8.33 -7.35 1.07
C GLY A 89 8.81 -7.64 -0.36
N ARG A 90 10.10 -7.98 -0.56
CA ARG A 90 10.59 -8.46 -1.87
C ARG A 90 9.93 -9.77 -2.28
N ARG A 91 9.76 -10.72 -1.36
CA ARG A 91 9.03 -11.97 -1.61
C ARG A 91 7.61 -11.69 -2.06
N VAL A 92 6.87 -10.84 -1.34
CA VAL A 92 5.49 -10.50 -1.70
C VAL A 92 5.40 -9.77 -3.05
N LEU A 93 6.33 -8.84 -3.34
CA LEU A 93 6.39 -8.22 -4.67
C LEU A 93 6.61 -9.26 -5.78
N GLN A 94 7.46 -10.27 -5.55
CA GLN A 94 7.68 -11.35 -6.50
C GLN A 94 6.44 -12.21 -6.69
N GLU A 95 5.73 -12.54 -5.61
CA GLU A 95 4.46 -13.27 -5.69
C GLU A 95 3.40 -12.50 -6.49
N ILE A 96 3.25 -11.20 -6.23
CA ILE A 96 2.31 -10.35 -6.99
C ILE A 96 2.73 -10.26 -8.46
N ALA A 97 4.03 -10.14 -8.75
CA ALA A 97 4.54 -10.08 -10.12
C ALA A 97 4.33 -11.39 -10.91
N ASN A 98 4.11 -12.52 -10.22
CA ASN A 98 3.85 -13.81 -10.84
C ASN A 98 2.35 -14.06 -11.11
N VAL A 99 1.46 -13.17 -10.68
CA VAL A 99 0.03 -13.26 -10.98
C VAL A 99 -0.23 -12.91 -12.45
N ASN A 100 -1.18 -13.58 -13.10
CA ASN A 100 -1.56 -13.27 -14.48
C ASN A 100 -2.70 -12.25 -14.54
N ASN A 101 -2.72 -11.44 -15.60
CA ASN A 101 -3.85 -10.58 -16.01
C ASN A 101 -4.35 -9.59 -14.93
N ARG A 102 -3.43 -8.95 -14.20
CA ARG A 102 -3.74 -7.94 -13.19
C ARG A 102 -2.83 -6.72 -13.33
N PRO A 103 -3.36 -5.48 -13.24
CA PRO A 103 -2.53 -4.28 -13.40
C PRO A 103 -1.45 -4.15 -12.31
N GLN A 104 -1.68 -4.71 -11.11
CA GLN A 104 -0.72 -4.68 -9.99
C GLN A 104 0.60 -5.36 -10.31
N VAL A 105 0.59 -6.35 -11.23
CA VAL A 105 1.79 -7.07 -11.69
C VAL A 105 2.82 -6.10 -12.27
N LEU A 106 2.36 -5.11 -13.03
CA LEU A 106 3.23 -4.10 -13.64
C LEU A 106 3.92 -3.23 -12.58
N GLU A 107 3.16 -2.78 -11.58
CA GLU A 107 3.71 -2.00 -10.47
C GLU A 107 4.68 -2.85 -9.62
N ALA A 108 4.41 -4.13 -9.43
CA ALA A 108 5.27 -5.04 -8.66
C ALA A 108 6.59 -5.29 -9.38
N GLY A 109 6.54 -5.65 -10.67
CA GLY A 109 7.72 -5.88 -11.51
C GLY A 109 8.60 -4.63 -11.61
N MET A 110 8.00 -3.46 -11.81
CA MET A 110 8.75 -2.20 -11.82
C MET A 110 9.37 -1.86 -10.46
N SER A 111 8.68 -2.17 -9.36
CA SER A 111 9.23 -1.99 -8.01
C SER A 111 10.45 -2.88 -7.79
N LEU A 112 10.39 -4.16 -8.16
CA LEU A 112 11.53 -5.09 -8.08
C LEU A 112 12.72 -4.63 -8.91
N ARG A 113 12.47 -4.21 -10.16
CA ARG A 113 13.51 -3.66 -11.04
C ARG A 113 14.18 -2.44 -10.42
N ASN A 114 13.40 -1.50 -9.87
CA ASN A 114 13.93 -0.27 -9.28
C ASN A 114 14.66 -0.52 -7.95
N LEU A 115 14.27 -1.54 -7.18
CA LEU A 115 15.02 -1.99 -5.99
C LEU A 115 16.39 -2.53 -6.40
N LYS A 116 16.44 -3.42 -7.40
CA LYS A 116 17.70 -3.99 -7.91
C LYS A 116 18.63 -2.92 -8.46
N ALA A 117 18.08 -1.90 -9.12
CA ALA A 117 18.83 -0.78 -9.67
C ALA A 117 19.25 0.27 -8.62
N GLY A 118 18.81 0.15 -7.36
CA GLY A 118 19.06 1.15 -6.32
C GLY A 118 18.36 2.49 -6.55
N ILE A 119 17.41 2.57 -7.48
CA ILE A 119 16.61 3.76 -7.79
C ILE A 119 15.53 3.95 -6.73
N PHE A 120 14.85 2.85 -6.35
CA PHE A 120 13.86 2.87 -5.28
C PHE A 120 14.53 2.49 -3.96
N LYS A 121 14.58 3.44 -3.02
CA LYS A 121 15.15 3.27 -1.68
C LYS A 121 14.05 3.48 -0.65
N PRO A 122 13.44 2.41 -0.12
CA PRO A 122 12.43 2.50 0.93
C PRO A 122 12.98 3.24 2.15
N THR A 123 12.15 4.08 2.77
CA THR A 123 12.46 4.84 4.00
C THR A 123 11.32 4.78 4.99
#